data_AF-A0A5C0AZL3-F1
#
_entry.id   AF-A0A5C0AZL3-F1
#
_cell.length_a   1.000
_cell.length_b   1.000
_cell.length_c   1.000
_cell.angle_alpha   90.00
_cell.angle_beta   90.00
_cell.angle_gamma   90.00
#
_symmetry.space_group_name_H-M   'P 1'
#
loop_
_entity.id
_entity.type
_entity.pdbx_description
1 polymer ?
#
loop_
_entity_poly.entity_id
_entity_poly.type
_entity_poly.pdbx_seq_one_letter_code
_entity_poly.pdbx_strand_id
1 'polypeptide(L)'
;MSARDEHILSVLPTHNDAAKWMTTPKVAERLRNAGIPITHVKTVQRWLEKLETQGVVSRQPAGNALAWQRKEGAGGIAARAGGLMTFNEALALQVLKRFSDRHVPAMVSTSLDSMFKVAELRLRAGTQDGAQHAAWHHKVAVVDSGFQPKAPLLADAIFHEVSNALFTERMMELVYARRDTVPGTSSRKQRVMPLGLVETAAGLV
;
A
#
# COMPACT_ATOMS: atom_id res chain seq x y z
N MET A 1 -11.46 8.41 -4.09
CA MET A 1 -12.44 7.99 -5.12
C MET A 1 -13.85 8.33 -4.65
N SER A 2 -14.77 8.69 -5.55
CA SER A 2 -16.19 8.88 -5.21
C SER A 2 -16.94 7.55 -5.25
N ALA A 3 -18.03 7.39 -4.48
CA ALA A 3 -18.92 6.21 -4.54
C ALA A 3 -19.45 5.88 -5.96
N ARG A 4 -19.50 6.89 -6.84
CA ARG A 4 -19.84 6.73 -8.26
C ARG A 4 -18.74 6.02 -9.03
N ASP A 5 -17.47 6.36 -8.77
CA ASP A 5 -16.32 5.78 -9.46
C ASP A 5 -16.24 4.27 -9.19
N GLU A 6 -16.54 3.87 -7.94
CA GLU A 6 -16.61 2.46 -7.54
C GLU A 6 -17.68 1.67 -8.31
N HIS A 7 -18.87 2.25 -8.47
CA HIS A 7 -19.94 1.63 -9.24
C HIS A 7 -19.55 1.46 -10.71
N ILE A 8 -18.91 2.47 -11.32
CA ILE A 8 -18.44 2.39 -12.71
C ILE A 8 -17.40 1.27 -12.87
N LEU A 9 -16.46 1.16 -11.94
CA LEU A 9 -15.45 0.10 -11.97
C LEU A 9 -16.05 -1.28 -11.74
N SER A 10 -17.11 -1.40 -10.94
CA SER A 10 -17.77 -2.69 -10.66
C SER A 10 -18.42 -3.33 -11.89
N VAL A 11 -18.90 -2.53 -12.84
CA VAL A 11 -19.62 -3.03 -14.03
C VAL A 11 -18.71 -3.33 -15.22
N LEU A 12 -17.49 -2.78 -15.21
CA LEU A 12 -16.51 -2.93 -16.29
C LEU A 12 -15.88 -4.33 -16.28
N PRO A 13 -15.61 -4.90 -17.47
CA PRO A 13 -14.95 -6.19 -17.57
C PRO A 13 -13.48 -6.08 -17.19
N THR A 14 -12.98 -7.16 -16.60
CA THR A 14 -11.56 -7.40 -16.30
C THR A 14 -10.93 -8.26 -17.39
N HIS A 15 -9.61 -8.48 -17.33
CA HIS A 15 -8.90 -9.29 -18.32
C HIS A 15 -9.30 -10.79 -18.25
N ASN A 16 -9.81 -11.25 -17.10
CA ASN A 16 -10.31 -12.61 -16.90
C ASN A 16 -11.74 -12.86 -17.41
N ASP A 17 -12.48 -11.80 -17.75
CA ASP A 17 -13.84 -11.95 -18.28
C ASP A 17 -13.83 -12.40 -19.74
N ALA A 18 -14.78 -13.26 -20.12
CA ALA A 18 -14.93 -13.75 -21.50
C ALA A 18 -15.11 -12.60 -22.52
N ALA A 19 -15.77 -11.52 -22.11
CA ALA A 19 -15.86 -10.29 -22.87
C ALA A 19 -14.89 -9.24 -22.29
N LYS A 20 -13.68 -9.16 -22.87
CA LYS A 20 -12.59 -8.32 -22.34
C LYS A 20 -12.83 -6.81 -22.39
N TRP A 21 -13.76 -6.34 -23.22
CA TRP A 21 -13.96 -4.92 -23.48
C TRP A 21 -15.45 -4.57 -23.54
N MET A 22 -15.82 -3.40 -23.04
CA MET A 22 -17.20 -2.93 -23.00
C MET A 22 -17.35 -1.52 -23.54
N THR A 23 -18.28 -1.33 -24.47
CA THR A 23 -18.52 -0.01 -25.08
C THR A 23 -19.21 0.95 -24.11
N THR A 24 -18.96 2.26 -24.25
CA THR A 24 -19.59 3.29 -23.41
C THR A 24 -21.12 3.15 -23.28
N PRO A 25 -21.88 2.89 -24.36
CA PRO A 25 -23.33 2.69 -24.25
C PRO A 25 -23.70 1.47 -23.40
N LYS A 26 -22.93 0.37 -23.49
CA LYS A 26 -23.15 -0.84 -22.70
C LYS A 26 -22.82 -0.63 -21.21
N VAL A 27 -21.79 0.16 -20.91
CA VAL A 27 -21.48 0.57 -19.54
C VAL A 27 -22.65 1.38 -18.96
N ALA A 28 -23.18 2.35 -19.72
CA ALA A 28 -24.33 3.15 -19.30
C ALA A 28 -25.59 2.31 -19.07
N GLU A 29 -25.83 1.29 -19.90
CA GLU A 29 -26.90 0.31 -19.71
C GLU A 29 -26.74 -0.48 -18.40
N ARG A 30 -25.55 -1.03 -18.13
CA ARG A 30 -25.28 -1.77 -16.89
C ARG A 30 -25.45 -0.91 -15.64
N LEU A 31 -24.99 0.33 -15.67
CA LEU A 31 -25.14 1.25 -14.54
C LEU A 31 -26.60 1.60 -14.27
N ARG A 32 -27.42 1.77 -15.32
CA ARG A 32 -28.88 1.95 -15.17
C ARG A 32 -29.54 0.73 -14.55
N ASN A 33 -29.18 -0.47 -15.00
CA ASN A 33 -29.69 -1.71 -14.43
C ASN A 33 -29.26 -1.90 -12.96
N ALA A 34 -28.13 -1.33 -12.55
CA ALA A 34 -27.67 -1.28 -11.17
C ALA A 34 -28.35 -0.18 -10.32
N GLY A 35 -29.36 0.51 -10.86
CA GLY A 35 -30.12 1.53 -10.13
C GLY A 35 -29.51 2.93 -10.12
N ILE A 36 -28.46 3.19 -10.92
CA ILE A 36 -27.85 4.52 -11.01
C ILE A 36 -28.56 5.34 -12.09
N PRO A 37 -29.14 6.51 -11.75
CA PRO A 37 -29.81 7.34 -12.73
C PRO A 37 -28.79 7.97 -13.68
N ILE A 38 -28.78 7.49 -14.93
CA ILE A 38 -27.94 8.03 -16.00
C ILE A 38 -28.81 8.49 -17.15
N THR A 39 -28.85 9.81 -17.33
CA THR A 39 -29.64 10.45 -18.40
C THR A 39 -28.91 10.44 -19.74
N HIS A 40 -27.59 10.68 -19.74
CA HIS A 40 -26.82 10.85 -20.97
C HIS A 40 -25.56 9.97 -20.98
N VAL A 41 -25.34 9.25 -22.10
CA VAL A 41 -24.14 8.40 -22.30
C VAL A 41 -22.86 9.22 -22.28
N LYS A 42 -22.89 10.47 -22.76
CA LYS A 42 -21.74 11.41 -22.68
C LYS A 42 -21.27 11.66 -21.24
N THR A 43 -22.17 11.59 -20.26
CA THR A 43 -21.80 11.73 -18.85
C THR A 43 -20.93 10.55 -18.42
N VAL A 44 -21.29 9.34 -18.82
CA VAL A 44 -20.51 8.11 -18.56
C VAL A 44 -19.16 8.16 -19.28
N GLN A 45 -19.15 8.65 -20.52
CA GLN A 45 -17.92 8.85 -21.27
C GLN A 45 -16.94 9.76 -20.53
N ARG A 46 -17.39 10.93 -20.06
CA ARG A 46 -16.55 11.86 -19.29
C ARG A 46 -16.02 11.25 -17.99
N TRP A 47 -16.83 10.43 -17.32
CA TRP A 47 -16.38 9.71 -16.13
C TRP A 47 -15.30 8.67 -16.45
N LEU A 48 -15.48 7.92 -17.54
CA LEU A 48 -14.49 6.94 -18.00
C LEU A 48 -13.18 7.59 -18.46
N GLU A 49 -13.25 8.73 -19.16
CA GLU A 49 -12.07 9.53 -19.53
C GLU A 49 -11.33 10.05 -18.29
N LYS A 50 -12.06 10.45 -17.25
CA LYS A 50 -11.47 10.83 -15.96
C LYS A 50 -10.77 9.64 -15.30
N LEU A 51 -11.39 8.46 -15.30
CA LEU A 51 -10.81 7.22 -14.77
C LEU A 51 -9.60 6.74 -15.61
N GLU A 52 -9.60 6.98 -16.91
CA GLU A 52 -8.47 6.70 -17.81
C GLU A 52 -7.28 7.59 -17.44
N THR A 53 -7.53 8.88 -17.22
CA THR A 53 -6.51 9.84 -16.75
C THR A 53 -5.94 9.43 -15.39
N GLN A 54 -6.76 8.81 -14.54
CA GLN A 54 -6.34 8.24 -13.25
C GLN A 54 -5.65 6.87 -13.37
N GLY A 55 -5.56 6.31 -14.58
CA GLY A 55 -4.87 5.07 -14.88
C GLY A 55 -5.63 3.80 -14.49
N VAL A 56 -6.89 3.89 -14.07
CA VAL A 56 -7.69 2.77 -13.51
C VAL A 56 -8.38 1.93 -14.60
N VAL A 57 -8.62 2.54 -15.76
CA VAL A 57 -9.24 1.90 -16.92
C VAL A 57 -8.35 2.07 -18.16
N SER A 58 -8.50 1.15 -19.10
CA SER A 58 -7.92 1.20 -20.44
C SER A 58 -9.00 1.54 -21.45
N ARG A 59 -8.62 2.29 -22.48
CA ARG A 59 -9.46 2.65 -23.61
C ARG A 59 -8.93 1.99 -24.88
N GLN A 60 -9.84 1.54 -25.74
CA GLN A 60 -9.53 1.17 -27.12
C GLN A 60 -10.64 1.62 -28.08
N PRO A 61 -10.32 1.89 -29.36
CA PRO A 61 -11.33 2.12 -30.38
C PRO A 61 -12.12 0.83 -30.68
N ALA A 62 -13.44 0.94 -30.78
CA ALA A 62 -14.35 -0.14 -31.15
C ALA A 62 -15.39 0.37 -32.15
N GLY A 63 -15.02 0.39 -33.44
CA GLY A 63 -15.82 0.98 -34.51
C GLY A 63 -16.02 2.48 -34.27
N ASN A 64 -17.28 2.91 -34.21
CA ASN A 64 -17.65 4.31 -33.95
C ASN A 64 -17.78 4.67 -32.46
N ALA A 65 -17.40 3.75 -31.56
CA ALA A 65 -17.49 3.93 -30.11
C ALA A 65 -16.14 3.67 -29.42
N LEU A 66 -16.03 4.16 -28.19
CA LEU A 66 -14.93 3.79 -27.30
C LEU A 66 -15.32 2.55 -26.50
N ALA A 67 -14.39 1.59 -26.42
CA ALA A 67 -14.49 0.44 -25.55
C ALA A 67 -13.50 0.56 -24.39
N TRP A 68 -13.95 0.07 -23.25
CA TRP A 68 -13.32 0.26 -21.97
C TRP A 68 -13.11 -1.08 -21.30
N GLN A 69 -11.97 -1.21 -20.65
CA GLN A 69 -11.62 -2.36 -19.83
C GLN A 69 -11.07 -1.84 -18.50
N ARG A 70 -11.46 -2.51 -17.42
CA ARG A 70 -10.87 -2.29 -16.11
C ARG A 70 -9.48 -2.94 -16.09
N LYS A 71 -8.44 -2.19 -15.72
CA LYS A 71 -7.09 -2.77 -15.66
C LYS A 71 -7.01 -3.85 -14.58
N GLU A 72 -6.22 -4.90 -14.84
CA GLU A 72 -5.88 -5.94 -13.87
C GLU A 72 -5.36 -5.33 -12.56
N GLY A 73 -5.67 -5.97 -11.45
CA GLY A 73 -5.49 -5.38 -10.13
C GLY A 73 -6.64 -4.46 -9.76
N ALA A 74 -7.44 -3.90 -10.67
CA ALA A 74 -8.50 -3.02 -10.25
C ALA A 74 -9.70 -3.72 -9.60
N GLY A 75 -9.77 -5.06 -9.41
CA GLY A 75 -10.94 -5.86 -8.89
C GLY A 75 -10.85 -6.61 -7.52
N GLY A 76 -9.66 -6.79 -6.90
CA GLY A 76 -9.46 -7.42 -5.55
C GLY A 76 -9.14 -6.43 -4.41
N ILE A 77 -8.42 -6.79 -3.33
CA ILE A 77 -7.80 -5.74 -2.45
C ILE A 77 -6.87 -4.85 -3.28
N ALA A 78 -6.22 -5.44 -4.28
CA ALA A 78 -5.55 -4.73 -5.35
C ALA A 78 -6.44 -3.69 -6.06
N ALA A 79 -7.78 -3.85 -6.06
CA ALA A 79 -8.75 -2.89 -6.65
C ALA A 79 -8.78 -1.60 -5.92
N ARG A 80 -8.86 -1.78 -4.62
CA ARG A 80 -8.89 -0.74 -3.63
C ARG A 80 -7.52 -0.05 -3.62
N ALA A 81 -6.45 -0.80 -3.87
CA ALA A 81 -5.09 -0.29 -4.10
C ALA A 81 -4.81 0.21 -5.54
N GLY A 82 -5.66 -0.09 -6.53
CA GLY A 82 -5.50 0.24 -7.95
C GLY A 82 -5.96 1.66 -8.29
N GLY A 83 -6.64 2.32 -7.34
CA GLY A 83 -6.98 3.74 -7.39
C GLY A 83 -5.83 4.69 -7.01
N LEU A 84 -4.57 4.28 -7.22
CA LEU A 84 -3.33 4.83 -6.67
C LEU A 84 -3.07 4.42 -5.22
N MET A 85 -2.49 3.24 -5.06
CA MET A 85 -1.78 2.83 -3.85
C MET A 85 -0.91 3.98 -3.34
N THR A 86 -1.22 4.44 -2.14
CA THR A 86 -0.43 5.46 -1.45
C THR A 86 0.94 4.89 -1.12
N PHE A 87 1.93 5.77 -0.89
CA PHE A 87 3.26 5.30 -0.49
C PHE A 87 3.23 4.55 0.86
N ASN A 88 2.35 4.96 1.78
CA ASN A 88 2.11 4.26 3.05
C ASN A 88 1.58 2.83 2.85
N GLU A 89 0.59 2.65 1.98
CA GLU A 89 0.05 1.31 1.68
C GLU A 89 1.08 0.44 0.96
N ALA A 90 1.84 1.03 0.03
CA ALA A 90 2.90 0.33 -0.67
C ALA A 90 3.99 -0.15 0.30
N LEU A 91 4.36 0.70 1.25
CA LEU A 91 5.30 0.37 2.31
C LEU A 91 4.78 -0.75 3.21
N ALA A 92 3.54 -0.61 3.71
CA ALA A 92 2.92 -1.61 4.57
C ALA A 92 2.86 -2.99 3.89
N LEU A 93 2.55 -3.04 2.60
CA LEU A 93 2.51 -4.29 1.85
C LEU A 93 3.89 -4.87 1.56
N GLN A 94 4.92 -4.05 1.34
CA GLN A 94 6.31 -4.55 1.29
C GLN A 94 6.76 -5.13 2.63
N VAL A 95 6.45 -4.45 3.73
CA VAL A 95 6.75 -4.93 5.09
C VAL A 95 6.03 -6.26 5.31
N LEU A 96 4.72 -6.33 5.03
CA LEU A 96 3.95 -7.57 5.15
C LEU A 96 4.57 -8.71 4.35
N LYS A 97 4.94 -8.49 3.09
CA LYS A 97 5.60 -9.53 2.26
C LYS A 97 6.82 -10.12 2.98
N ARG A 98 7.71 -9.26 3.46
CA ARG A 98 8.96 -9.68 4.14
C ARG A 98 8.71 -10.51 5.40
N PHE A 99 7.67 -10.19 6.17
CA PHE A 99 7.33 -10.92 7.39
C PHE A 99 6.46 -12.15 7.15
N SER A 100 5.75 -12.21 6.01
CA SER A 100 4.77 -13.26 5.72
C SER A 100 5.32 -14.42 4.88
N ASP A 101 6.48 -14.28 4.24
CA ASP A 101 7.08 -15.28 3.33
C ASP A 101 7.20 -16.69 3.95
N ARG A 102 7.34 -16.81 5.28
CA ARG A 102 7.43 -18.11 5.98
C ARG A 102 6.14 -18.56 6.69
N HIS A 103 5.13 -17.70 6.75
CA HIS A 103 3.89 -17.94 7.52
C HIS A 103 2.65 -18.08 6.64
N VAL A 104 2.72 -17.64 5.38
CA VAL A 104 1.59 -17.69 4.45
C VAL A 104 1.73 -18.89 3.50
N PRO A 105 0.73 -19.77 3.42
CA PRO A 105 0.72 -20.87 2.46
C PRO A 105 0.89 -20.38 1.02
N ALA A 106 1.65 -21.14 0.20
CA ALA A 106 2.00 -20.76 -1.16
C ALA A 106 0.80 -20.38 -2.05
N MET A 107 -0.34 -21.04 -1.85
CA MET A 107 -1.58 -20.75 -2.59
C MET A 107 -2.09 -19.31 -2.34
N VAL A 108 -1.93 -18.81 -1.12
CA VAL A 108 -2.33 -17.45 -0.74
C VAL A 108 -1.29 -16.44 -1.21
N SER A 109 0.02 -16.76 -1.11
CA SER A 109 1.07 -15.85 -1.59
C SER A 109 0.96 -15.58 -3.09
N THR A 110 0.70 -16.61 -3.90
CA THR A 110 0.48 -16.45 -5.37
C THR A 110 -0.68 -15.51 -5.69
N SER A 111 -1.74 -15.50 -4.88
CA SER A 111 -2.87 -14.58 -5.07
C SER A 111 -2.53 -13.11 -4.78
N LEU A 112 -1.55 -12.87 -3.89
CA LEU A 112 -1.11 -11.54 -3.45
C LEU A 112 0.06 -10.98 -4.26
N ASP A 113 0.74 -11.83 -5.05
CA ASP A 113 1.93 -11.47 -5.82
C ASP A 113 1.73 -10.26 -6.73
N SER A 114 0.59 -10.17 -7.40
CA SER A 114 0.27 -9.04 -8.29
C SER A 114 0.23 -7.72 -7.50
N MET A 115 -0.31 -7.73 -6.28
CA MET A 115 -0.40 -6.58 -5.40
C MET A 115 0.97 -6.17 -4.85
N PHE A 116 1.81 -7.14 -4.48
CA PHE A 116 3.18 -6.87 -4.07
C PHE A 116 4.03 -6.25 -5.19
N LYS A 117 3.85 -6.71 -6.44
CA LYS A 117 4.52 -6.11 -7.61
C LYS A 117 4.10 -4.66 -7.84
N VAL A 118 2.81 -4.35 -7.69
CA VAL A 118 2.31 -2.97 -7.79
C VAL A 118 2.91 -2.08 -6.69
N ALA A 119 3.02 -2.59 -5.47
CA ALA A 119 3.65 -1.88 -4.35
C ALA A 119 5.13 -1.55 -4.62
N GLU A 120 5.88 -2.52 -5.13
CA GLU A 120 7.29 -2.35 -5.47
C GLU A 120 7.48 -1.31 -6.58
N LEU A 121 6.67 -1.37 -7.65
CA LEU A 121 6.70 -0.37 -8.73
C LEU A 121 6.35 1.03 -8.20
N ARG A 122 5.40 1.13 -7.26
CA ARG A 122 4.99 2.42 -6.69
C ARG A 122 6.10 3.07 -5.89
N LEU A 123 6.79 2.32 -5.04
CA LEU A 123 7.93 2.81 -4.25
C LEU A 123 9.11 3.22 -5.15
N ARG A 124 9.27 2.57 -6.31
CA ARG A 124 10.33 2.87 -7.28
C ARG A 124 10.04 4.03 -8.23
N ALA A 125 8.83 4.59 -8.23
CA ALA A 125 8.40 5.60 -9.21
C ALA A 125 9.12 6.96 -9.15
N GLY A 126 10.20 7.11 -8.36
CA GLY A 126 11.14 8.22 -8.46
C GLY A 126 10.67 9.56 -7.89
N THR A 127 9.55 9.60 -7.16
CA THR A 127 9.16 10.80 -6.39
C THR A 127 9.94 10.87 -5.09
N GLN A 128 10.15 12.08 -4.55
CA GLN A 128 10.84 12.29 -3.27
C GLN A 128 10.19 11.50 -2.12
N ASP A 129 8.84 11.51 -2.06
CA ASP A 129 8.09 10.72 -1.09
C ASP A 129 8.32 9.21 -1.29
N GLY A 130 8.33 8.73 -2.53
CA GLY A 130 8.59 7.34 -2.85
C GLY A 130 9.98 6.88 -2.43
N ALA A 131 11.00 7.73 -2.60
CA ALA A 131 12.37 7.45 -2.17
C ALA A 131 12.47 7.29 -0.65
N GLN A 132 11.80 8.15 0.14
CA GLN A 132 11.78 8.02 1.60
C GLN A 132 11.12 6.70 2.04
N HIS A 133 9.99 6.33 1.44
CA HIS A 133 9.31 5.08 1.77
C HIS A 133 10.11 3.86 1.32
N ALA A 134 10.77 3.91 0.15
CA ALA A 134 11.65 2.85 -0.32
C ALA A 134 12.86 2.65 0.60
N ALA A 135 13.41 3.74 1.16
CA ALA A 135 14.56 3.70 2.06
C ALA A 135 14.27 2.97 3.39
N TRP A 136 13.00 2.88 3.81
CA TRP A 136 12.61 2.15 5.03
C TRP A 136 13.13 0.71 5.05
N HIS A 137 13.18 0.05 3.89
CA HIS A 137 13.69 -1.32 3.78
C HIS A 137 15.14 -1.46 4.29
N HIS A 138 15.96 -0.41 4.15
CA HIS A 138 17.34 -0.39 4.63
C HIS A 138 17.48 0.03 6.10
N LYS A 139 16.41 0.58 6.68
CA LYS A 139 16.38 1.07 8.07
C LYS A 139 15.90 0.03 9.07
N VAL A 140 15.22 -1.03 8.61
CA VAL A 140 14.71 -2.10 9.48
C VAL A 140 15.28 -3.46 9.08
N ALA A 141 15.77 -4.20 10.07
CA ALA A 141 16.25 -5.56 9.89
C ALA A 141 15.69 -6.49 10.95
N VAL A 142 15.42 -7.73 10.56
CA VAL A 142 15.08 -8.82 11.47
C VAL A 142 16.23 -9.81 11.43
N VAL A 143 16.74 -10.19 12.60
CA VAL A 143 17.84 -11.13 12.73
C VAL A 143 17.33 -12.41 13.40
N ASP A 144 17.36 -13.51 12.64
CA ASP A 144 17.24 -14.87 13.17
C ASP A 144 18.52 -15.18 13.96
N SER A 145 18.49 -14.99 15.27
CA SER A 145 19.61 -15.36 16.15
C SER A 145 19.26 -16.61 16.95
N GLY A 146 20.18 -17.57 17.00
CA GLY A 146 20.07 -18.77 17.83
C GLY A 146 20.18 -18.50 19.33
N PHE A 147 20.51 -17.26 19.73
CA PHE A 147 20.56 -16.81 21.12
C PHE A 147 19.66 -15.58 21.28
N GLN A 148 18.51 -15.77 21.93
CA GLN A 148 17.51 -14.72 22.13
C GLN A 148 17.63 -14.14 23.55
N PRO A 149 18.27 -12.98 23.74
CA PRO A 149 18.12 -12.25 24.99
C PRO A 149 16.64 -11.87 25.17
N LYS A 150 16.15 -11.90 26.41
CA LYS A 150 14.77 -11.50 26.74
C LYS A 150 14.53 -10.08 26.25
N ALA A 151 13.55 -9.91 25.35
CA ALA A 151 13.16 -8.59 24.87
C ALA A 151 12.70 -7.72 26.05
N PRO A 152 13.15 -6.46 26.14
CA PRO A 152 12.63 -5.54 27.13
C PRO A 152 11.17 -5.21 26.81
N LEU A 153 10.36 -5.01 27.86
CA LEU A 153 9.02 -4.42 27.71
C LEU A 153 9.18 -3.01 27.16
N LEU A 154 8.82 -2.83 25.89
CA LEU A 154 8.91 -1.54 25.20
C LEU A 154 7.54 -0.88 25.24
N ALA A 155 7.47 0.34 25.75
CA ALA A 155 6.24 1.12 25.67
C ALA A 155 5.97 1.53 24.21
N ASP A 156 4.74 1.31 23.73
CA ASP A 156 4.33 1.65 22.36
C ASP A 156 4.65 3.10 21.97
N ALA A 157 4.51 4.02 22.93
CA ALA A 157 4.84 5.43 22.71
C ALA A 157 6.31 5.64 22.33
N ILE A 158 7.25 4.91 22.95
CA ILE A 158 8.68 4.99 22.63
C ILE A 158 8.93 4.41 21.24
N PHE A 159 8.31 3.25 20.95
CA PHE A 159 8.44 2.62 19.64
C PHE A 159 7.93 3.53 18.51
N HIS A 160 6.76 4.13 18.68
CA HIS A 160 6.18 5.05 17.70
C HIS A 160 7.06 6.28 17.49
N GLU A 161 7.58 6.89 18.55
CA GLU A 161 8.42 8.08 18.45
C GLU A 161 9.75 7.77 17.71
N VAL A 162 10.42 6.68 18.08
CA VAL A 162 11.66 6.25 17.42
C VAL A 162 11.40 5.89 15.96
N SER A 163 10.32 5.17 15.67
CA SER A 163 9.96 4.77 14.30
C SER A 163 9.63 5.98 13.42
N ASN A 164 8.89 6.95 13.95
CA ASN A 164 8.59 8.20 13.26
C ASN A 164 9.84 9.03 13.01
N ALA A 165 10.72 9.17 14.01
CA ALA A 165 11.99 9.87 13.87
C ALA A 165 12.91 9.22 12.83
N LEU A 166 12.97 7.88 12.81
CA LEU A 166 13.73 7.10 11.83
C LEU A 166 13.16 7.23 10.41
N PHE A 167 11.83 7.19 10.28
CA PHE A 167 11.15 7.32 9.00
C PHE A 167 11.33 8.72 8.42
N THR A 168 11.15 9.76 9.24
CA THR A 168 11.23 11.17 8.85
C THR A 168 12.64 11.77 8.89
N GLU A 169 13.65 11.00 9.30
CA GLU A 169 15.06 11.41 9.39
C GLU A 169 15.27 12.62 10.30
N ARG A 170 14.64 12.59 11.48
CA ARG A 170 14.69 13.66 12.47
C ARG A 170 15.57 13.29 13.67
N MET A 171 16.31 14.28 14.14
CA MET A 171 17.01 14.20 15.42
C MET A 171 16.00 14.11 16.55
N MET A 172 16.24 13.23 17.51
CA MET A 172 15.43 13.08 18.71
C MET A 172 16.26 13.30 19.98
N GLU A 173 15.61 13.80 21.02
CA GLU A 173 16.19 13.85 22.36
C GLU A 173 15.74 12.62 23.14
N LEU A 174 16.70 11.85 23.62
CA LEU A 174 16.42 10.70 24.48
C LEU A 174 17.11 10.83 25.82
N VAL A 175 16.49 10.18 26.79
CA VAL A 175 16.99 10.05 28.14
C VAL A 175 17.36 8.58 28.31
N TYR A 176 18.66 8.28 28.30
CA TYR A 176 19.14 6.90 28.43
C TYR A 176 19.38 6.55 29.91
N ALA A 177 18.68 5.52 30.39
CA ALA A 177 18.97 4.90 31.67
C ALA A 177 20.13 3.91 31.49
N ARG A 178 21.22 4.10 32.23
CA ARG A 178 22.32 3.13 32.20
C ARG A 178 21.90 1.86 32.93
N ARG A 179 22.51 0.74 32.55
CA ARG A 179 22.25 -0.60 33.12
C ARG A 179 22.46 -0.68 34.64
N ASP A 180 23.32 0.18 35.19
CA ASP A 180 23.84 0.15 36.55
C ASP A 180 23.16 1.13 37.52
N THR A 181 22.24 1.98 37.03
CA THR A 181 21.66 3.05 37.84
C THR A 181 20.25 2.70 38.32
N VAL A 182 19.97 3.02 39.58
CA VAL A 182 18.61 3.06 40.12
C VAL A 182 17.75 3.98 39.22
N PRO A 183 16.49 3.62 38.90
CA PRO A 183 15.61 4.48 38.13
C PRO A 183 15.58 5.90 38.70
N GLY A 184 15.99 6.89 37.91
CA GLY A 184 15.94 8.31 38.27
C GLY A 184 17.26 8.97 38.71
N THR A 185 18.38 8.25 38.84
CA THR A 185 19.58 8.83 39.50
C THR A 185 20.61 9.45 38.55
N SER A 186 20.66 9.10 37.26
CA SER A 186 21.64 9.70 36.32
C SER A 186 21.24 9.56 34.85
N SER A 187 20.12 10.15 34.46
CA SER A 187 19.63 10.04 33.10
C SER A 187 20.12 11.23 32.27
N ARG A 188 21.11 11.03 31.40
CA ARG A 188 21.65 12.11 30.55
C ARG A 188 20.74 12.28 29.33
N LYS A 189 20.31 13.52 29.08
CA LYS A 189 19.67 13.90 27.82
C LYS A 189 20.72 13.88 26.71
N GLN A 190 20.43 13.17 25.63
CA GLN A 190 21.28 13.09 24.45
C GLN A 190 20.45 13.33 23.20
N ARG A 191 20.99 14.15 22.28
CA ARG A 191 20.45 14.31 20.93
C ARG A 191 21.06 13.22 20.05
N VAL A 192 20.22 12.39 19.43
CA VAL A 192 20.65 11.31 18.56
C VAL A 192 19.88 11.33 17.24
N MET A 193 20.52 10.82 16.19
CA MET A 193 19.84 10.46 14.94
C MET A 193 19.63 8.94 14.95
N PRO A 194 18.40 8.43 14.93
CA PRO A 194 18.18 7.01 14.73
C PRO A 194 18.58 6.60 13.31
N LEU A 195 19.43 5.57 13.18
CA LEU A 195 19.93 5.09 11.88
C LEU A 195 19.25 3.80 11.43
N GLY A 196 18.74 3.00 12.37
CA GLY A 196 18.00 1.78 12.07
C GLY A 196 17.41 1.12 13.30
N LEU A 197 16.47 0.21 13.05
CA LEU A 197 15.85 -0.66 14.03
C LEU A 197 16.16 -2.11 13.69
N VAL A 198 16.54 -2.88 14.71
CA VAL A 198 16.81 -4.31 14.58
C VAL A 198 15.91 -5.06 15.53
N GLU A 199 15.15 -6.01 14.99
CA GLU A 199 14.31 -6.91 15.74
C GLU A 199 14.94 -8.30 15.80
N THR A 200 14.90 -8.93 16.97
CA THR A 200 15.25 -10.33 17.14
C THR A 200 13.96 -11.16 17.13
N ALA A 201 13.99 -12.36 16.53
CA ALA A 201 12.81 -13.22 16.34
C ALA A 201 12.01 -13.62 17.61
N ALA A 202 12.45 -13.21 18.81
CA ALA A 202 11.72 -13.37 20.07
C ALA A 202 10.51 -12.42 20.22
N GLY A 203 10.36 -11.43 19.34
CA GLY A 203 9.25 -10.47 19.33
C GLY A 203 9.34 -9.42 20.45
N LEU A 204 8.75 -8.25 20.18
CA LEU A 204 8.32 -7.30 21.21
C LEU A 204 7.03 -7.85 21.82
N VAL A 205 7.09 -8.35 23.06
CA VAL A 205 5.92 -8.70 23.89
C VAL A 205 5.72 -7.61 24.92
#